data_AF-A0A6P0P077-F1
#
_entry.id   AF-A0A6P0P077-F1
#
_cell.length_a   1.000
_cell.length_b   1.000
_cell.length_c   1.000
_cell.angle_alpha   90.00
_cell.angle_beta   90.00
_cell.angle_gamma   90.00
#
_symmetry.space_group_name_H-M   'P 1'
#
loop_
_entity.id
_entity.type
_entity.pdbx_description
1 polymer ?
#
loop_
_entity_poly.entity_id
_entity_poly.type
_entity_poly.pdbx_seq_one_letter_code
_entity_poly.pdbx_strand_id
1 'polypeptide(L)'
;MNYKPDPIDTSKVNLTTEHLKITELLAKNTHDIWAKQRISEGWKYGKNRDDAQKLHPGLVPYEELPESEKEYDRVVSMGVIKTLLAIGYRIEGSETTTEKTATVDDNNLSLILESLKKSSQLNLKSLQTIRRETINLHLRYPEIFRILGEYILKLGEPLMAYDILLEGLKEWPNNIRLQQLLALSLARSGATQRANNLLLELVNSGKNDPETISLLARTHKDLWQQASSPEESTQQIALAAQRYQQAYQMSGDYYPGINAATMTMLMGDDEQARAIATEVREKCLAELPPLSQRSENNYWLLATLGEVALILGENLEA
;
A
#
# COMPACT_ATOMS: atom_id res chain seq x y z
N MET A 1 -13.98 -34.74 49.23
CA MET A 1 -13.32 -34.31 47.98
C MET A 1 -12.17 -33.39 48.37
N ASN A 2 -10.94 -33.63 47.88
CA ASN A 2 -9.80 -32.77 48.19
C ASN A 2 -9.41 -31.99 46.93
N TYR A 3 -10.22 -30.99 46.58
CA TYR A 3 -9.96 -30.10 45.45
C TYR A 3 -8.84 -29.11 45.83
N LYS A 4 -7.84 -28.96 44.97
CA LYS A 4 -6.75 -27.99 45.12
C LYS A 4 -6.68 -27.14 43.85
N PRO A 5 -7.04 -25.85 43.91
CA PRO A 5 -6.96 -24.97 42.74
C PRO A 5 -5.50 -24.74 42.35
N ASP A 6 -5.22 -24.74 41.04
CA ASP A 6 -3.90 -24.52 40.45
C ASP A 6 -4.04 -23.58 39.23
N PRO A 7 -4.20 -22.26 39.45
CA PRO A 7 -4.38 -21.31 38.36
C PRO A 7 -3.07 -21.04 37.60
N ILE A 8 -3.19 -20.64 36.33
CA ILE A 8 -2.04 -20.21 35.52
C ILE A 8 -1.32 -19.04 36.20
N ASP A 9 0.00 -19.12 36.34
CA ASP A 9 0.82 -18.05 36.90
C ASP A 9 0.81 -16.84 35.97
N THR A 10 0.16 -15.76 36.42
CA THR A 10 0.08 -14.49 35.70
C THR A 10 0.90 -13.38 36.37
N SER A 11 1.73 -13.71 37.36
CA SER A 11 2.52 -12.74 38.14
C SER A 11 3.46 -11.89 37.28
N LYS A 12 3.93 -12.45 36.16
CA LYS A 12 4.84 -11.79 35.20
C LYS A 12 4.11 -11.02 34.09
N VAL A 13 2.78 -11.04 34.07
CA VAL A 13 1.98 -10.36 33.05
C VAL A 13 1.69 -8.94 33.48
N ASN A 14 2.24 -7.99 32.73
CA ASN A 14 1.95 -6.57 32.88
C ASN A 14 0.83 -6.16 31.92
N LEU A 15 -0.25 -5.59 32.47
CA LEU A 15 -1.33 -5.04 31.66
C LEU A 15 -0.99 -3.61 31.22
N THR A 16 -1.30 -3.29 29.96
CA THR A 16 -1.16 -1.94 29.40
C THR A 16 -2.45 -1.16 29.64
N THR A 17 -2.43 0.15 29.37
CA THR A 17 -3.64 0.99 29.42
C THR A 17 -4.75 0.49 28.49
N GLU A 18 -4.41 -0.09 27.35
CA GLU A 18 -5.39 -0.67 26.41
C GLU A 18 -6.04 -1.93 27.00
N HIS A 19 -5.26 -2.81 27.62
CA HIS A 19 -5.79 -3.97 28.33
C HIS A 19 -6.75 -3.58 29.46
N LEU A 20 -6.46 -2.47 30.16
CA LEU A 20 -7.36 -1.94 31.19
C LEU A 20 -8.66 -1.38 30.62
N LYS A 21 -8.64 -0.74 29.44
CA LYS A 21 -9.88 -0.31 28.75
C LYS A 21 -10.75 -1.50 28.35
N ILE A 22 -10.14 -2.56 27.81
CA ILE A 22 -10.85 -3.79 27.42
C ILE A 22 -11.43 -4.49 28.65
N THR A 23 -10.73 -4.43 29.79
CA THR A 23 -11.25 -4.96 31.07
C THR A 23 -12.62 -4.39 31.39
N GLU A 24 -12.80 -3.07 31.28
CA GLU A 24 -14.07 -2.41 31.60
C GLU A 24 -15.18 -2.83 30.62
N LEU A 25 -14.86 -2.94 29.33
CA LEU A 25 -15.80 -3.41 28.31
C LEU A 25 -16.21 -4.86 28.54
N LEU A 26 -15.27 -5.72 28.91
CA LEU A 26 -15.54 -7.13 29.22
C LEU A 26 -16.36 -7.27 30.51
N ALA A 27 -16.09 -6.48 31.53
CA ALA A 27 -16.86 -6.47 32.77
C ALA A 27 -18.32 -6.10 32.49
N LYS A 28 -18.54 -4.99 31.77
CA LYS A 28 -19.87 -4.56 31.34
C LYS A 28 -20.60 -5.62 30.52
N ASN A 29 -19.94 -6.17 29.49
CA ASN A 29 -20.55 -7.17 28.62
C ASN A 29 -20.88 -8.47 29.37
N THR A 30 -20.01 -8.90 30.30
CA THR A 30 -20.27 -10.07 31.15
C THR A 30 -21.50 -9.85 32.03
N HIS A 31 -21.62 -8.66 32.63
CA HIS A 31 -22.80 -8.26 33.38
C HIS A 31 -24.07 -8.28 32.51
N ASP A 32 -24.02 -7.68 31.32
CA ASP A 32 -25.17 -7.61 30.41
C ASP A 32 -25.63 -9.02 29.97
N ILE A 33 -24.68 -9.93 29.70
CA ILE A 33 -24.98 -11.34 29.38
C ILE A 33 -25.65 -12.03 30.58
N TRP A 34 -25.10 -11.86 31.78
CA TRP A 34 -25.68 -12.42 33.00
C TRP A 34 -27.09 -11.87 33.24
N ALA A 35 -27.29 -10.55 33.14
CA ALA A 35 -28.57 -9.90 33.37
C ALA A 35 -29.61 -10.37 32.35
N LYS A 36 -29.24 -10.43 31.06
CA LYS A 36 -30.08 -10.96 30.00
C LYS A 36 -30.51 -12.40 30.28
N GLN A 37 -29.58 -13.26 30.71
CA GLN A 37 -29.90 -14.64 31.09
C GLN A 37 -30.87 -14.69 32.27
N ARG A 38 -30.58 -13.97 33.37
CA ARG A 38 -31.44 -13.94 34.56
C ARG A 38 -32.85 -13.44 34.22
N ILE A 39 -32.97 -12.39 33.42
CA ILE A 39 -34.27 -11.87 32.96
C ILE A 39 -35.04 -12.94 32.16
N SER A 40 -34.35 -13.67 31.27
CA SER A 40 -34.98 -14.75 30.50
C SER A 40 -35.47 -15.91 31.38
N GLU A 41 -34.83 -16.13 32.54
CA GLU A 41 -35.24 -17.10 33.55
C GLU A 41 -36.36 -16.56 34.48
N GLY A 42 -36.87 -15.36 34.21
CA GLY A 42 -37.97 -14.72 34.94
C GLY A 42 -37.54 -13.90 36.15
N TRP A 43 -36.24 -13.60 36.31
CA TRP A 43 -35.77 -12.71 37.35
C TRP A 43 -36.09 -11.25 37.05
N LYS A 44 -36.30 -10.47 38.10
CA LYS A 44 -36.63 -9.05 38.05
C LYS A 44 -35.79 -8.26 39.02
N TYR A 45 -35.68 -6.95 38.78
CA TYR A 45 -35.07 -6.05 39.74
C TYR A 45 -35.83 -6.06 41.08
N GLY A 46 -35.08 -6.08 42.18
CA GLY A 46 -35.60 -5.85 43.53
C GLY A 46 -34.48 -5.41 44.47
N LYS A 47 -34.80 -4.54 45.43
CA LYS A 47 -33.81 -3.90 46.32
C LYS A 47 -32.95 -4.91 47.10
N ASN A 48 -33.52 -6.07 47.41
CA ASN A 48 -32.83 -7.18 48.05
C ASN A 48 -33.01 -8.44 47.21
N ARG A 49 -32.05 -9.36 47.28
CA ARG A 49 -32.15 -10.66 46.63
C ARG A 49 -33.25 -11.51 47.29
N ASP A 50 -34.16 -12.05 46.47
CA ASP A 50 -35.22 -12.98 46.88
C ASP A 50 -35.36 -14.06 45.80
N ASP A 51 -34.80 -15.25 46.04
CA ASP A 51 -34.78 -16.33 45.06
C ASP A 51 -36.18 -16.93 44.83
N ALA A 52 -37.09 -16.86 45.82
CA ALA A 52 -38.46 -17.37 45.69
C ALA A 52 -39.31 -16.48 44.78
N GLN A 53 -39.15 -15.16 44.89
CA GLN A 53 -39.81 -14.18 44.02
C GLN A 53 -38.98 -13.85 42.77
N LYS A 54 -37.79 -14.44 42.63
CA LYS A 54 -36.79 -14.17 41.59
C LYS A 54 -36.42 -12.69 41.48
N LEU A 55 -36.10 -12.07 42.61
CA LEU A 55 -35.64 -10.69 42.67
C LEU A 55 -34.13 -10.62 42.86
N HIS A 56 -33.45 -9.75 42.13
CA HIS A 56 -32.01 -9.53 42.29
C HIS A 56 -31.66 -8.03 42.20
N PRO A 57 -30.85 -7.48 43.13
CA PRO A 57 -30.51 -6.06 43.15
C PRO A 57 -29.61 -5.65 41.98
N GLY A 58 -28.78 -6.56 41.48
CA GLY A 58 -27.90 -6.33 40.33
C GLY A 58 -28.60 -6.27 38.96
N LEU A 59 -29.92 -6.46 38.86
CA LEU A 59 -30.63 -6.35 37.57
C LEU A 59 -30.91 -4.88 37.19
N VAL A 60 -29.82 -4.13 37.07
CA VAL A 60 -29.73 -2.72 36.68
C VAL A 60 -28.65 -2.57 35.61
N PRO A 61 -28.61 -1.45 34.85
CA PRO A 61 -27.50 -1.15 33.96
C PRO A 61 -26.15 -1.24 34.69
N TYR A 62 -25.10 -1.70 34.00
CA TYR A 62 -23.77 -1.85 34.59
C TYR A 62 -23.29 -0.58 35.30
N GLU A 63 -23.55 0.59 34.72
CA GLU A 63 -23.18 1.90 35.28
C GLU A 63 -23.79 2.18 36.66
N GLU A 64 -24.94 1.58 36.97
CA GLU A 64 -25.69 1.76 38.22
C GLU A 64 -25.32 0.74 39.31
N LEU A 65 -24.46 -0.24 39.00
CA LEU A 65 -23.97 -1.19 40.00
C LEU A 65 -23.14 -0.50 41.09
N PRO A 66 -23.14 -1.04 42.32
CA PRO A 66 -22.17 -0.66 43.33
C PRO A 66 -20.74 -0.87 42.83
N GLU A 67 -19.82 0.04 43.16
CA GLU A 67 -18.42 -0.08 42.73
C GLU A 67 -17.75 -1.37 43.21
N SER A 68 -18.17 -1.93 44.35
CA SER A 68 -17.67 -3.22 44.83
C SER A 68 -18.01 -4.39 43.91
N GLU A 69 -19.18 -4.36 43.26
CA GLU A 69 -19.61 -5.39 42.30
C GLU A 69 -18.90 -5.19 40.96
N LYS A 70 -18.81 -3.95 40.47
CA LYS A 70 -18.01 -3.64 39.27
C LYS A 70 -16.56 -4.04 39.43
N GLU A 71 -15.97 -3.83 40.61
CA GLU A 71 -14.59 -4.21 40.89
C GLU A 71 -14.40 -5.73 40.85
N TYR A 72 -15.37 -6.50 41.34
CA TYR A 72 -15.34 -7.95 41.21
C TYR A 72 -15.34 -8.39 39.74
N ASP A 73 -16.22 -7.82 38.91
CA ASP A 73 -16.30 -8.11 37.47
C ASP A 73 -15.02 -7.69 36.72
N ARG A 74 -14.42 -6.57 37.10
CA ARG A 74 -13.12 -6.12 36.59
C ARG A 74 -12.02 -7.12 36.92
N VAL A 75 -11.92 -7.58 38.17
CA VAL A 75 -10.90 -8.55 38.60
C VAL A 75 -11.01 -9.85 37.82
N VAL A 76 -12.22 -10.36 37.64
CA VAL A 76 -12.47 -11.57 36.82
C VAL A 76 -12.03 -11.33 35.37
N SER A 77 -12.44 -10.21 34.77
CA SER A 77 -12.09 -9.84 33.39
C SER A 77 -10.58 -9.67 33.20
N MET A 78 -9.89 -9.03 34.15
CA MET A 78 -8.42 -8.92 34.16
C MET A 78 -7.75 -10.30 34.24
N GLY A 79 -8.30 -11.22 35.03
CA GLY A 79 -7.81 -12.60 35.13
C GLY A 79 -7.83 -13.31 33.78
N VAL A 80 -8.91 -13.15 33.01
CA VAL A 80 -9.02 -13.69 31.64
C VAL A 80 -7.97 -13.10 30.73
N ILE A 81 -7.86 -11.76 30.68
CA ILE A 81 -6.87 -11.06 29.86
C ILE A 81 -5.45 -11.51 30.21
N LYS A 82 -5.11 -11.54 31.51
CA LYS A 82 -3.79 -11.97 31.97
C LYS A 82 -3.48 -13.41 31.59
N THR A 83 -4.47 -14.29 31.68
CA THR A 83 -4.32 -15.70 31.29
C THR A 83 -3.99 -15.85 29.80
N LEU A 84 -4.72 -15.13 28.93
CA LEU A 84 -4.47 -15.12 27.49
C LEU A 84 -3.04 -14.65 27.17
N LEU A 85 -2.59 -13.59 27.84
CA LEU A 85 -1.23 -13.06 27.66
C LEU A 85 -0.16 -14.03 28.19
N ALA A 86 -0.39 -14.67 29.35
CA ALA A 86 0.55 -15.62 29.96
C ALA A 86 0.80 -16.85 29.07
N ILE A 87 -0.21 -17.31 28.33
CA ILE A 87 -0.09 -18.47 27.42
C ILE A 87 0.32 -18.07 25.99
N GLY A 88 0.69 -16.80 25.78
CA GLY A 88 1.35 -16.33 24.55
C GLY A 88 0.44 -15.69 23.49
N TYR A 89 -0.84 -15.45 23.79
CA TYR A 89 -1.71 -14.71 22.86
C TYR A 89 -1.43 -13.20 22.92
N ARG A 90 -1.80 -12.52 21.84
CA ARG A 90 -1.86 -11.05 21.76
C ARG A 90 -3.31 -10.62 21.57
N ILE A 91 -3.69 -9.51 22.20
CA ILE A 91 -5.02 -8.91 22.09
C ILE A 91 -4.85 -7.60 21.31
N GLU A 92 -5.44 -7.53 20.13
CA GLU A 92 -5.38 -6.36 19.24
C GLU A 92 -6.82 -5.89 18.97
N GLY A 93 -7.12 -4.61 19.22
CA GLY A 93 -8.44 -4.01 18.96
C GLY A 93 -8.51 -3.40 17.56
N SER A 94 -9.64 -3.55 16.87
CA SER A 94 -9.96 -2.74 15.68
C SER A 94 -10.61 -1.44 16.15
N GLU A 95 -10.08 -0.28 15.78
CA GLU A 95 -10.68 1.04 16.05
C GLU A 95 -11.93 1.29 15.18
N THR A 96 -12.89 0.36 15.12
CA THR A 96 -14.08 0.51 14.26
C THR A 96 -15.31 1.12 14.91
N THR A 97 -15.23 1.61 16.16
CA THR A 97 -16.39 2.25 16.80
C THR A 97 -16.00 3.44 17.67
N THR A 98 -15.84 4.59 17.03
CA THR A 98 -16.44 5.84 17.53
C THR A 98 -16.60 6.82 16.37
N GLU A 99 -17.84 7.26 16.16
CA GLU A 99 -18.18 8.39 15.30
C GLU A 99 -17.33 9.61 15.69
N LYS A 100 -16.35 9.94 14.84
CA LYS A 100 -15.82 11.29 14.72
C LYS A 100 -15.82 11.67 13.24
N THR A 101 -16.79 12.51 12.93
CA THR A 101 -16.77 13.52 11.88
C THR A 101 -15.37 13.90 11.43
N ALA A 102 -15.16 13.77 10.11
CA ALA A 102 -14.24 14.51 9.24
C ALA A 102 -13.01 15.14 9.91
N THR A 103 -11.80 14.57 9.68
CA THR A 103 -10.48 15.26 9.52
C THR A 103 -9.24 14.37 9.70
N VAL A 104 -9.34 13.03 9.87
CA VAL A 104 -8.19 12.21 10.32
C VAL A 104 -7.33 11.57 9.20
N ASP A 105 -7.65 11.73 7.90
CA ASP A 105 -6.96 10.93 6.86
C ASP A 105 -5.53 11.36 6.49
N ASP A 106 -5.16 12.66 6.57
CA ASP A 106 -3.85 13.10 6.05
C ASP A 106 -2.66 12.82 6.99
N ASN A 107 -2.88 12.85 8.32
CA ASN A 107 -1.79 12.70 9.28
C ASN A 107 -1.31 11.25 9.41
N ASN A 108 -2.20 10.26 9.33
CA ASN A 108 -1.81 8.84 9.39
C ASN A 108 -1.10 8.40 8.11
N LEU A 109 -1.55 8.86 6.94
CA LEU A 109 -0.85 8.62 5.69
C LEU A 109 0.54 9.27 5.70
N SER A 110 0.66 10.52 6.15
CA SER A 110 1.94 11.22 6.24
C SER A 110 2.94 10.49 7.15
N LEU A 111 2.50 9.99 8.30
CA LEU A 111 3.35 9.22 9.23
C LEU A 111 3.80 7.88 8.65
N ILE A 112 2.92 7.17 7.92
CA ILE A 112 3.28 5.92 7.24
C ILE A 112 4.26 6.20 6.10
N LEU A 113 4.02 7.23 5.29
CA LEU A 113 4.93 7.64 4.22
C LEU A 113 6.27 8.10 4.76
N GLU A 114 6.29 8.79 5.89
CA GLU A 114 7.51 9.21 6.57
C GLU A 114 8.25 7.99 7.15
N SER A 115 7.54 7.03 7.74
CA SER A 115 8.10 5.76 8.22
C SER A 115 8.69 4.94 7.06
N LEU A 116 8.01 4.90 5.91
CA LEU A 116 8.49 4.25 4.71
C LEU A 116 9.72 4.95 4.17
N LYS A 117 9.66 6.27 3.95
CA LYS A 117 10.82 7.08 3.51
C LYS A 117 12.04 6.92 4.42
N LYS A 118 11.83 6.78 5.74
CA LYS A 118 12.91 6.54 6.72
C LYS A 118 13.46 5.11 6.70
N SER A 119 12.70 4.14 6.20
CA SER A 119 13.20 2.78 5.99
C SER A 119 14.04 2.73 4.72
N SER A 120 15.37 2.70 4.88
CA SER A 120 16.31 2.53 3.75
C SER A 120 16.26 1.13 3.13
N GLN A 121 15.51 0.20 3.73
CA GLN A 121 15.34 -1.18 3.28
C GLN A 121 13.91 -1.66 3.57
N LEU A 122 13.22 -2.18 2.55
CA LEU A 122 12.06 -3.05 2.78
C LEU A 122 12.60 -4.37 3.32
N ASN A 123 12.38 -4.63 4.62
CA ASN A 123 12.60 -5.94 5.20
C ASN A 123 11.24 -6.55 5.56
N LEU A 124 11.19 -7.86 5.82
CA LEU A 124 9.95 -8.58 6.14
C LEU A 124 9.11 -7.88 7.23
N LYS A 125 9.75 -7.21 8.19
CA LYS A 125 9.07 -6.44 9.24
C LYS A 125 8.43 -5.17 8.70
N SER A 126 9.11 -4.43 7.82
CA SER A 126 8.53 -3.31 7.06
C SER A 126 7.35 -3.78 6.21
N LEU A 127 7.47 -4.95 5.56
CA LEU A 127 6.41 -5.55 4.73
C LEU A 127 5.18 -5.96 5.52
N GLN A 128 5.38 -6.62 6.66
CA GLN A 128 4.31 -6.98 7.58
C GLN A 128 3.66 -5.73 8.18
N THR A 129 4.45 -4.69 8.44
CA THR A 129 3.91 -3.40 8.90
C THR A 129 3.06 -2.78 7.82
N ILE A 130 3.56 -2.61 6.59
CA ILE A 130 2.77 -2.11 5.44
C ILE A 130 1.50 -2.94 5.30
N ARG A 131 1.59 -4.27 5.23
CA ARG A 131 0.41 -5.13 5.06
C ARG A 131 -0.58 -4.96 6.21
N ARG A 132 -0.12 -4.91 7.46
CA ARG A 132 -0.98 -4.72 8.63
C ARG A 132 -1.64 -3.33 8.63
N GLU A 133 -0.87 -2.28 8.36
CA GLU A 133 -1.40 -0.92 8.25
C GLU A 133 -2.38 -0.80 7.07
N THR A 134 -2.08 -1.38 5.90
CA THR A 134 -2.96 -1.42 4.72
C THR A 134 -4.26 -2.19 4.99
N ILE A 135 -4.24 -3.26 5.79
CA ILE A 135 -5.44 -4.03 6.19
C ILE A 135 -6.27 -3.26 7.24
N ASN A 136 -5.61 -2.54 8.16
CA ASN A 136 -6.29 -1.78 9.21
C ASN A 136 -6.85 -0.45 8.73
N LEU A 137 -6.26 0.12 7.68
CA LEU A 137 -6.79 1.28 7.01
C LEU A 137 -8.01 0.83 6.19
N HIS A 138 -9.19 1.35 6.50
CA HIS A 138 -10.25 1.44 5.50
C HIS A 138 -9.77 2.45 4.46
N LEU A 139 -8.91 2.00 3.54
CA LEU A 139 -8.25 2.83 2.53
C LEU A 139 -9.31 3.37 1.58
N ARG A 140 -10.03 4.44 1.93
CA ARG A 140 -11.16 4.96 1.12
C ARG A 140 -10.71 5.70 -0.14
N TYR A 141 -9.41 5.75 -0.41
CA TYR A 141 -8.83 6.57 -1.48
C TYR A 141 -7.82 5.78 -2.31
N PRO A 142 -7.89 5.86 -3.65
CA PRO A 142 -6.94 5.20 -4.54
C PRO A 142 -5.51 5.74 -4.38
N GLU A 143 -5.36 6.95 -3.84
CA GLU A 143 -4.09 7.65 -3.67
C GLU A 143 -3.10 6.89 -2.79
N ILE A 144 -3.60 6.17 -1.79
CA ILE A 144 -2.73 5.41 -0.87
C ILE A 144 -2.09 4.24 -1.61
N PHE A 145 -2.88 3.50 -2.39
CA PHE A 145 -2.39 2.42 -3.25
C PHE A 145 -1.40 2.93 -4.30
N ARG A 146 -1.64 4.13 -4.85
CA ARG A 146 -0.72 4.79 -5.77
C ARG A 146 0.64 5.04 -5.12
N ILE A 147 0.64 5.70 -3.96
CA ILE A 147 1.90 6.07 -3.29
C ILE A 147 2.66 4.83 -2.81
N LEU A 148 1.96 3.85 -2.24
CA LEU A 148 2.57 2.57 -1.84
C LEU A 148 3.16 1.84 -3.04
N GLY A 149 2.40 1.71 -4.14
CA GLY A 149 2.85 1.06 -5.36
C GLY A 149 4.10 1.74 -5.95
N GLU A 150 4.11 3.06 -6.05
CA GLU A 150 5.27 3.83 -6.51
C GLU A 150 6.49 3.64 -5.62
N TYR A 151 6.31 3.66 -4.30
CA TYR A 151 7.40 3.49 -3.35
C TYR A 151 8.00 2.08 -3.42
N ILE A 152 7.16 1.05 -3.44
CA ILE A 152 7.59 -0.35 -3.55
C ILE A 152 8.30 -0.61 -4.88
N LEU A 153 7.80 -0.03 -5.98
CA LEU A 153 8.46 -0.10 -7.29
C LEU A 153 9.83 0.58 -7.28
N LYS A 154 9.97 1.74 -6.61
CA LYS A 154 11.28 2.43 -6.47
C LYS A 154 12.29 1.59 -5.70
N LEU A 155 11.83 0.76 -4.78
CA LEU A 155 12.69 -0.17 -4.03
C LEU A 155 13.00 -1.48 -4.78
N GLY A 156 12.48 -1.65 -6.00
CA GLY A 156 12.79 -2.81 -6.83
C GLY A 156 11.98 -4.06 -6.50
N GLU A 157 10.81 -3.91 -5.88
CA GLU A 157 9.96 -5.02 -5.41
C GLU A 157 8.66 -5.17 -6.25
N PRO A 158 8.73 -5.54 -7.55
CA PRO A 158 7.58 -5.46 -8.45
C PRO A 158 6.43 -6.42 -8.11
N LEU A 159 6.70 -7.61 -7.57
CA LEU A 159 5.64 -8.57 -7.22
C LEU A 159 4.77 -8.06 -6.07
N MET A 160 5.39 -7.37 -5.10
CA MET A 160 4.63 -6.77 -4.01
C MET A 160 3.82 -5.56 -4.47
N ALA A 161 4.40 -4.74 -5.34
CA ALA A 161 3.67 -3.64 -5.93
C ALA A 161 2.42 -4.16 -6.66
N TYR A 162 2.56 -5.28 -7.39
CA TYR A 162 1.43 -5.94 -8.03
C TYR A 162 0.31 -6.28 -7.05
N ASP A 163 0.62 -6.95 -5.93
CA ASP A 163 -0.40 -7.34 -4.95
C ASP A 163 -1.14 -6.14 -4.36
N ILE A 164 -0.40 -5.08 -3.97
CA ILE A 164 -0.99 -3.85 -3.42
C ILE A 164 -1.87 -3.13 -4.45
N LEU A 165 -1.39 -2.98 -5.68
CA LEU A 165 -2.11 -2.28 -6.74
C LEU A 165 -3.34 -3.06 -7.19
N LEU A 166 -3.25 -4.40 -7.23
CA LEU A 166 -4.37 -5.27 -7.53
C LEU A 166 -5.46 -5.16 -6.47
N GLU A 167 -5.09 -5.06 -5.19
CA GLU A 167 -6.05 -4.80 -4.10
C GLU A 167 -6.78 -3.48 -4.30
N GLY A 168 -6.05 -2.39 -4.60
CA GLY A 168 -6.65 -1.09 -4.86
C GLY A 168 -7.61 -1.10 -6.07
N LEU A 169 -7.28 -1.87 -7.11
CA LEU A 169 -8.12 -1.99 -8.30
C LEU A 169 -9.40 -2.80 -8.09
N LYS A 170 -9.54 -3.56 -6.99
CA LYS A 170 -10.83 -4.17 -6.63
C LYS A 170 -11.89 -3.12 -6.33
N GLU A 171 -11.50 -2.05 -5.64
CA GLU A 171 -12.38 -0.94 -5.25
C GLU A 171 -12.44 0.17 -6.30
N TRP A 172 -11.33 0.47 -7.00
CA TRP A 172 -11.27 1.47 -8.07
C TRP A 172 -10.80 0.89 -9.42
N PRO A 173 -11.59 0.00 -10.06
CA PRO A 173 -11.18 -0.70 -11.28
C PRO A 173 -10.86 0.22 -12.47
N ASN A 174 -11.42 1.43 -12.48
CA ASN A 174 -11.23 2.42 -13.55
C ASN A 174 -10.13 3.45 -13.26
N ASN A 175 -9.41 3.35 -12.13
CA ASN A 175 -8.35 4.30 -11.82
C ASN A 175 -7.14 4.06 -12.75
N ILE A 176 -6.95 4.99 -13.69
CA ILE A 176 -5.93 4.89 -14.74
C ILE A 176 -4.54 4.74 -14.14
N ARG A 177 -4.21 5.52 -13.11
CA ARG A 177 -2.86 5.51 -12.53
C ARG A 177 -2.56 4.19 -11.81
N LEU A 178 -3.54 3.60 -11.13
CA LEU A 178 -3.37 2.26 -10.55
C LEU A 178 -3.18 1.20 -11.64
N GLN A 179 -3.92 1.29 -12.76
CA GLN A 179 -3.76 0.39 -13.91
C GLN A 179 -2.37 0.52 -14.55
N GLN A 180 -1.87 1.75 -14.73
CA GLN A 180 -0.52 2.04 -15.23
C GLN A 180 0.57 1.45 -14.32
N LEU A 181 0.46 1.67 -13.02
CA LEU A 181 1.42 1.14 -12.05
C LEU A 181 1.38 -0.40 -12.00
N LEU A 182 0.19 -1.00 -12.12
CA LEU A 182 0.05 -2.45 -12.20
C LEU A 182 0.74 -2.98 -13.46
N ALA A 183 0.57 -2.32 -14.61
CA ALA A 183 1.26 -2.68 -15.85
C ALA A 183 2.79 -2.58 -15.70
N LEU A 184 3.28 -1.51 -15.07
CA LEU A 184 4.69 -1.34 -14.77
C LEU A 184 5.23 -2.45 -13.85
N SER A 185 4.45 -2.86 -12.84
CA SER A 185 4.81 -3.98 -11.96
C SER A 185 4.88 -5.32 -12.70
N LEU A 186 3.98 -5.55 -13.65
CA LEU A 186 3.99 -6.72 -14.53
C LEU A 186 5.23 -6.72 -15.45
N ALA A 187 5.53 -5.58 -16.07
CA ALA A 187 6.69 -5.45 -16.95
C ALA A 187 8.00 -5.70 -16.18
N ARG A 188 8.16 -5.10 -15.00
CA ARG A 188 9.36 -5.28 -14.16
C ARG A 188 9.51 -6.68 -13.56
N SER A 189 8.42 -7.43 -13.44
CA SER A 189 8.47 -8.84 -13.00
C SER A 189 8.65 -9.84 -14.16
N GLY A 190 8.84 -9.36 -15.40
CA GLY A 190 9.04 -10.20 -16.59
C GLY A 190 7.75 -10.70 -17.23
N ALA A 191 6.58 -10.32 -16.72
CA ALA A 191 5.28 -10.64 -17.32
C ALA A 191 4.95 -9.67 -18.47
N THR A 192 5.88 -9.50 -19.42
CA THR A 192 5.88 -8.47 -20.47
C THR A 192 4.60 -8.49 -21.31
N GLN A 193 4.17 -9.68 -21.77
CA GLN A 193 2.98 -9.81 -22.60
C GLN A 193 1.71 -9.37 -21.86
N ARG A 194 1.59 -9.68 -20.57
CA ARG A 194 0.44 -9.28 -19.74
C ARG A 194 0.43 -7.77 -19.54
N ALA A 195 1.60 -7.16 -19.30
CA ALA A 195 1.73 -5.72 -19.21
C ALA A 195 1.33 -5.02 -20.52
N ASN A 196 1.84 -5.53 -21.66
CA ASN A 196 1.54 -4.99 -22.98
C ASN A 196 0.05 -5.06 -23.30
N ASN A 197 -0.61 -6.21 -23.08
CA ASN A 197 -2.03 -6.37 -23.34
C ASN A 197 -2.88 -5.39 -22.51
N LEU A 198 -2.58 -5.25 -21.22
CA LEU A 198 -3.30 -4.32 -20.34
C LEU A 198 -3.14 -2.87 -20.83
N LEU A 199 -1.93 -2.45 -21.20
CA LEU A 199 -1.69 -1.09 -21.71
C LEU A 199 -2.37 -0.87 -23.07
N LEU A 200 -2.38 -1.88 -23.94
CA LEU A 200 -3.07 -1.84 -25.21
C LEU A 200 -4.59 -1.70 -25.02
N GLU A 201 -5.17 -2.41 -24.05
CA GLU A 201 -6.58 -2.24 -23.67
C GLU A 201 -6.87 -0.82 -23.17
N LEU A 202 -6.00 -0.23 -22.35
CA LEU A 202 -6.14 1.17 -21.91
C LEU A 202 -6.14 2.12 -23.11
N VAL A 203 -5.17 1.97 -24.02
CA VAL A 203 -5.06 2.78 -25.24
C VAL A 203 -6.30 2.64 -26.13
N ASN A 204 -6.75 1.41 -26.36
CA ASN A 204 -7.95 1.13 -27.15
C ASN A 204 -9.23 1.66 -26.51
N SER A 205 -9.26 1.80 -25.17
CA SER A 205 -10.36 2.41 -24.43
C SER A 205 -10.32 3.96 -24.43
N GLY A 206 -9.36 4.57 -25.13
CA GLY A 206 -9.22 6.03 -25.23
C GLY A 206 -8.33 6.66 -24.16
N LYS A 207 -7.73 5.87 -23.26
CA LYS A 207 -6.82 6.35 -22.21
C LYS A 207 -5.39 6.49 -22.78
N ASN A 208 -5.24 7.46 -23.68
CA ASN A 208 -4.04 7.66 -24.51
C ASN A 208 -3.12 8.76 -23.98
N ASP A 209 -2.98 8.91 -22.67
CA ASP A 209 -2.05 9.89 -22.11
C ASP A 209 -0.58 9.49 -22.37
N PRO A 210 0.37 10.46 -22.37
CA PRO A 210 1.77 10.20 -22.70
C PRO A 210 2.44 9.12 -21.82
N GLU A 211 2.06 9.01 -20.55
CA GLU A 211 2.59 8.01 -19.62
C GLU A 211 2.13 6.59 -20.04
N THR A 212 0.82 6.41 -20.32
CA THR A 212 0.29 5.13 -20.81
C THR A 212 0.99 4.69 -22.11
N ILE A 213 1.16 5.62 -23.05
CA ILE A 213 1.81 5.32 -24.34
C ILE A 213 3.30 5.00 -24.14
N SER A 214 3.99 5.71 -23.24
CA SER A 214 5.40 5.45 -22.92
C SER A 214 5.60 4.09 -22.27
N LEU A 215 4.70 3.68 -21.37
CA LEU A 215 4.72 2.34 -20.79
C LEU A 215 4.44 1.27 -21.85
N LEU A 216 3.50 1.52 -22.78
CA LEU A 216 3.23 0.60 -23.88
C LEU A 216 4.46 0.45 -24.78
N ALA A 217 5.10 1.56 -25.14
CA ALA A 217 6.34 1.58 -25.91
C ALA A 217 7.46 0.78 -25.23
N ARG A 218 7.61 0.95 -23.90
CA ARG A 218 8.54 0.15 -23.09
C ARG A 218 8.26 -1.34 -23.21
N THR A 219 7.01 -1.76 -23.09
CA THR A 219 6.69 -3.20 -23.20
C THR A 219 6.96 -3.75 -24.61
N HIS A 220 6.80 -2.96 -25.67
CA HIS A 220 7.22 -3.36 -27.02
C HIS A 220 8.74 -3.48 -27.14
N LYS A 221 9.50 -2.58 -26.51
CA LYS A 221 10.97 -2.68 -26.42
C LYS A 221 11.40 -3.95 -25.67
N ASP A 222 10.73 -4.28 -24.57
CA ASP A 222 11.00 -5.49 -23.80
C ASP A 222 10.65 -6.76 -24.61
N LEU A 223 9.54 -6.74 -25.37
CA LEU A 223 9.15 -7.82 -26.29
C LEU A 223 10.12 -7.97 -27.45
N TRP A 224 10.65 -6.88 -27.99
CA TRP A 224 11.69 -6.90 -29.02
C TRP A 224 12.94 -7.67 -28.54
N GLN A 225 13.35 -7.48 -27.28
CA GLN A 225 14.47 -8.21 -26.69
C GLN A 225 14.16 -9.69 -26.43
N GLN A 226 12.88 -10.04 -26.29
CA GLN A 226 12.39 -11.41 -26.05
C GLN A 226 11.97 -12.13 -27.34
N ALA A 227 11.96 -11.43 -28.48
CA ALA A 227 11.46 -11.94 -29.74
C ALA A 227 12.23 -13.18 -30.20
N SER A 228 11.50 -14.20 -30.64
CA SER A 228 12.09 -15.47 -31.08
C SER A 228 12.27 -15.55 -32.59
N SER A 229 11.63 -14.66 -33.36
CA SER A 229 11.80 -14.57 -34.82
C SER A 229 12.22 -13.18 -35.29
N PRO A 230 12.92 -13.07 -36.43
CA PRO A 230 13.28 -11.79 -37.03
C PRO A 230 12.06 -10.92 -37.37
N GLU A 231 10.95 -11.52 -37.78
CA GLU A 231 9.70 -10.82 -38.12
C GLU A 231 9.09 -10.18 -36.88
N GLU A 232 8.98 -10.95 -35.79
CA GLU A 232 8.51 -10.45 -34.50
C GLU A 232 9.42 -9.32 -34.00
N SER A 233 10.75 -9.54 -34.05
CA SER A 233 11.74 -8.53 -33.63
C SER A 233 11.56 -7.22 -34.42
N THR A 234 11.44 -7.30 -35.74
CA THR A 234 11.23 -6.13 -36.62
C THR A 234 9.91 -5.42 -36.30
N GLN A 235 8.85 -6.17 -36.02
CA GLN A 235 7.56 -5.59 -35.65
C GLN A 235 7.62 -4.88 -34.30
N GLN A 236 8.21 -5.51 -33.28
CA GLN A 236 8.23 -4.97 -31.92
C GLN A 236 9.09 -3.72 -31.81
N ILE A 237 10.25 -3.65 -32.48
CA ILE A 237 11.08 -2.43 -32.48
C ILE A 237 10.38 -1.26 -33.17
N ALA A 238 9.70 -1.51 -34.30
CA ALA A 238 8.94 -0.49 -35.00
C ALA A 238 7.79 0.05 -34.14
N LEU A 239 7.07 -0.83 -33.43
CA LEU A 239 6.02 -0.43 -32.50
C LEU A 239 6.59 0.37 -31.32
N ALA A 240 7.73 -0.04 -30.76
CA ALA A 240 8.39 0.72 -29.69
C ALA A 240 8.78 2.13 -30.15
N ALA A 241 9.43 2.25 -31.30
CA ALA A 241 9.84 3.54 -31.88
C ALA A 241 8.64 4.46 -32.11
N GLN A 242 7.61 3.95 -32.79
CA GLN A 242 6.40 4.71 -33.11
C GLN A 242 5.70 5.22 -31.84
N ARG A 243 5.59 4.38 -30.81
CA ARG A 243 4.89 4.74 -29.56
C ARG A 243 5.71 5.71 -28.72
N TYR A 244 7.02 5.56 -28.62
CA TYR A 244 7.87 6.53 -27.94
C TYR A 244 7.84 7.89 -28.65
N GLN A 245 7.89 7.90 -29.99
CA GLN A 245 7.77 9.13 -30.77
C GLN A 245 6.40 9.80 -30.56
N GLN A 246 5.32 9.01 -30.56
CA GLN A 246 3.97 9.50 -30.25
C GLN A 246 3.92 10.16 -28.87
N ALA A 247 4.42 9.49 -27.83
CA ALA A 247 4.45 10.05 -26.48
C ALA A 247 5.30 11.33 -26.39
N TYR A 248 6.46 11.36 -27.06
CA TYR A 248 7.34 12.52 -27.11
C TYR A 248 6.67 13.72 -27.79
N GLN A 249 5.96 13.51 -28.90
CA GLN A 249 5.21 14.57 -29.58
C GLN A 249 4.09 15.14 -28.70
N MET A 250 3.50 14.31 -27.83
CA MET A 250 2.39 14.72 -26.97
C MET A 250 2.85 15.48 -25.72
N SER A 251 3.94 15.06 -25.07
CA SER A 251 4.40 15.67 -23.81
C SER A 251 5.60 16.60 -23.96
N GLY A 252 6.46 16.33 -24.95
CA GLY A 252 7.75 16.98 -25.08
C GLY A 252 8.79 16.51 -24.05
N ASP A 253 8.48 15.52 -23.21
CA ASP A 253 9.37 15.07 -22.13
C ASP A 253 10.62 14.36 -22.67
N TYR A 254 11.74 14.51 -21.96
CA TYR A 254 13.00 13.90 -22.38
C TYR A 254 12.99 12.35 -22.33
N TYR A 255 12.21 11.73 -21.43
CA TYR A 255 12.15 10.26 -21.31
C TYR A 255 11.62 9.54 -22.57
N PRO A 256 10.42 9.86 -23.08
CA PRO A 256 9.97 9.27 -24.33
C PRO A 256 10.83 9.73 -25.52
N GLY A 257 11.35 10.96 -25.48
CA GLY A 257 12.21 11.49 -26.54
C GLY A 257 13.51 10.70 -26.71
N ILE A 258 14.26 10.45 -25.63
CA ILE A 258 15.52 9.70 -25.72
C ILE A 258 15.28 8.26 -26.14
N ASN A 259 14.21 7.63 -25.64
CA ASN A 259 13.86 6.28 -26.06
C ASN A 259 13.42 6.22 -27.53
N ALA A 260 12.72 7.24 -28.04
CA ALA A 260 12.41 7.36 -29.46
C ALA A 260 13.69 7.43 -30.28
N ALA A 261 14.62 8.32 -29.94
CA ALA A 261 15.91 8.45 -30.61
C ALA A 261 16.68 7.12 -30.62
N THR A 262 16.75 6.43 -29.48
CA THR A 262 17.43 5.14 -29.35
C THR A 262 16.78 4.06 -30.23
N MET A 263 15.45 3.96 -30.25
CA MET A 263 14.77 2.95 -31.08
C MET A 263 14.94 3.26 -32.58
N THR A 264 14.85 4.53 -32.97
CA THR A 264 15.08 4.99 -34.35
C THR A 264 16.52 4.68 -34.82
N MET A 265 17.53 4.91 -33.97
CA MET A 265 18.92 4.55 -34.27
C MET A 265 19.07 3.04 -34.47
N LEU A 266 18.47 2.23 -33.61
CA LEU A 266 18.52 0.77 -33.71
C LEU A 266 17.78 0.23 -34.95
N MET A 267 16.84 1.00 -35.51
CA MET A 267 16.20 0.70 -36.80
C MET A 267 17.04 1.13 -38.01
N GLY A 268 18.18 1.79 -37.79
CA GLY A 268 19.12 2.21 -38.83
C GLY A 268 18.88 3.61 -39.40
N ASP A 269 17.99 4.41 -38.80
CA ASP A 269 17.75 5.80 -39.19
C ASP A 269 18.55 6.75 -38.29
N ASP A 270 19.87 6.79 -38.52
CA ASP A 270 20.79 7.60 -37.73
C ASP A 270 20.52 9.11 -37.84
N GLU A 271 20.02 9.57 -39.00
CA GLU A 271 19.71 10.98 -39.23
C GLU A 271 18.57 11.44 -38.31
N GLN A 272 17.45 10.71 -38.34
CA GLN A 272 16.31 11.04 -37.49
C GLN A 272 16.63 10.83 -36.01
N ALA A 273 17.39 9.79 -35.66
CA ALA A 273 17.82 9.56 -34.28
C ALA A 273 18.64 10.73 -33.71
N ARG A 274 19.62 11.23 -34.49
CA ARG A 274 20.45 12.38 -34.10
C ARG A 274 19.64 13.67 -33.99
N ALA A 275 18.65 13.86 -34.85
CA ALA A 275 17.74 15.00 -34.78
C ALA A 275 16.95 15.00 -33.45
N ILE A 276 16.29 13.89 -33.12
CA ILE A 276 15.53 13.74 -31.87
C ILE A 276 16.46 13.90 -30.65
N ALA A 277 17.64 13.25 -30.66
CA ALA A 277 18.60 13.34 -29.57
C ALA A 277 19.10 14.77 -29.34
N THR A 278 19.28 15.56 -30.40
CA THR A 278 19.67 16.97 -30.30
C THR A 278 18.59 17.81 -29.62
N GLU A 279 17.32 17.63 -29.97
CA GLU A 279 16.21 18.32 -29.30
C GLU A 279 16.09 17.93 -27.82
N VAL A 280 16.24 16.64 -27.52
CA VAL A 280 16.22 16.13 -26.14
C VAL A 280 17.37 16.73 -25.33
N ARG A 281 18.56 16.86 -25.94
CA ARG A 281 19.71 17.51 -25.30
C ARG A 281 19.40 18.93 -24.88
N GLU A 282 18.86 19.73 -25.80
CA GLU A 282 18.54 21.14 -25.54
C GLU A 282 17.56 21.27 -24.36
N LYS A 283 16.53 20.42 -24.31
CA LYS A 283 15.58 20.37 -23.19
C LYS A 283 16.25 19.96 -21.89
N CYS A 284 17.03 18.88 -21.88
CA CYS A 284 17.72 18.43 -20.68
C CYS A 284 18.68 19.48 -20.13
N LEU A 285 19.44 20.17 -21.00
CA LEU A 285 20.36 21.23 -20.59
C LEU A 285 19.63 22.47 -20.05
N ALA A 286 18.45 22.79 -20.60
CA ALA A 286 17.63 23.88 -20.09
C ALA A 286 17.07 23.59 -18.69
N GLU A 287 16.75 22.32 -18.39
CA GLU A 287 16.26 21.89 -17.07
C GLU A 287 17.37 21.60 -16.05
N LEU A 288 18.61 21.38 -16.50
CA LEU A 288 19.71 20.96 -15.64
C LEU A 288 20.20 22.12 -14.77
N PRO A 289 20.09 22.02 -13.43
CA PRO A 289 20.53 23.10 -12.55
C PRO A 289 22.06 23.25 -12.57
N PRO A 290 22.57 24.41 -12.12
CA PRO A 290 23.99 24.63 -11.92
C PRO A 290 24.61 23.54 -11.04
N LEU A 291 25.88 23.20 -11.29
CA LEU A 291 26.61 22.13 -10.59
C LEU A 291 26.45 22.18 -9.06
N SER A 292 26.47 23.38 -8.47
CA SER A 292 26.33 23.60 -7.03
C SER A 292 24.95 23.26 -6.45
N GLN A 293 23.94 23.06 -7.30
CA GLN A 293 22.55 22.78 -6.92
C GLN A 293 22.07 21.40 -7.39
N ARG A 294 22.94 20.61 -8.04
CA ARG A 294 22.60 19.27 -8.50
C ARG A 294 22.45 18.32 -7.30
N SER A 295 21.46 17.45 -7.39
CA SER A 295 21.13 16.42 -6.38
C SER A 295 20.85 15.09 -7.06
N GLU A 296 20.61 14.03 -6.28
CA GLU A 296 20.17 12.71 -6.79
C GLU A 296 18.92 12.81 -7.69
N ASN A 297 18.07 13.82 -7.48
CA ASN A 297 16.88 14.04 -8.31
C ASN A 297 17.22 14.40 -9.77
N ASN A 298 18.45 14.81 -10.06
CA ASN A 298 18.93 15.10 -11.41
C ASN A 298 19.55 13.89 -12.13
N TYR A 299 19.58 12.72 -11.48
CA TYR A 299 20.17 11.50 -12.05
C TYR A 299 19.63 11.17 -13.44
N TRP A 300 18.30 11.22 -13.62
CA TRP A 300 17.68 10.87 -14.91
C TRP A 300 18.03 11.85 -16.02
N LEU A 301 18.12 13.15 -15.73
CA LEU A 301 18.57 14.16 -16.70
C LEU A 301 20.02 13.88 -17.14
N LEU A 302 20.92 13.59 -16.19
CA LEU A 302 22.32 13.29 -16.50
C LEU A 302 22.46 11.97 -17.28
N ALA A 303 21.70 10.94 -16.90
CA ALA A 303 21.67 9.66 -17.63
C ALA A 303 21.17 9.85 -19.07
N THR A 304 20.10 10.63 -19.27
CA THR A 304 19.59 10.96 -20.60
C THR A 304 20.61 11.75 -21.42
N LEU A 305 21.32 12.72 -20.84
CA LEU A 305 22.41 13.42 -21.53
C LEU A 305 23.56 12.49 -21.93
N GLY A 306 23.85 11.47 -21.11
CA GLY A 306 24.79 10.41 -21.45
C GLY A 306 24.34 9.59 -22.66
N GLU A 307 23.08 9.16 -22.69
CA GLU A 307 22.49 8.46 -23.85
C GLU A 307 22.51 9.32 -25.12
N VAL A 308 22.20 10.62 -25.00
CA VAL A 308 22.29 11.58 -26.10
C VAL A 308 23.72 11.62 -26.65
N ALA A 309 24.73 11.75 -25.79
CA ALA A 309 26.13 11.81 -26.23
C ALA A 309 26.52 10.56 -27.03
N LEU A 310 26.06 9.37 -26.61
CA LEU A 310 26.27 8.12 -27.34
C LEU A 310 25.64 8.14 -28.74
N ILE A 311 24.39 8.59 -28.85
CA ILE A 311 23.68 8.68 -30.15
C ILE A 311 24.38 9.69 -31.08
N LEU A 312 24.86 10.80 -30.52
CA LEU A 312 25.56 11.83 -31.29
C LEU A 312 27.01 11.45 -31.63
N GLY A 313 27.57 10.41 -31.01
CA GLY A 313 28.96 9.99 -31.20
C GLY A 313 29.96 10.93 -30.53
N GLU A 314 29.55 11.59 -29.45
CA GLU A 314 30.39 12.47 -28.65
C GLU A 314 31.19 11.61 -27.65
N ASN A 315 32.51 11.81 -27.59
CA ASN A 315 33.33 11.14 -26.58
C ASN A 315 32.93 11.65 -25.19
N LEU A 316 32.37 10.76 -24.37
CA LEU A 316 32.16 10.99 -22.95
C LEU A 316 33.53 11.03 -22.25
N GLU A 317 34.18 12.20 -22.23
CA GLU A 317 35.25 12.42 -21.26
C GLU A 317 34.61 12.40 -19.86
N ALA A 318 34.92 11.34 -19.12
CA ALA A 318 34.40 10.97 -17.81
C ALA A 318 34.81 11.93 -16.69
#